data_AF-A0A2H9HY63-F1
#
_entry.id   AF-A0A2H9HY63-F1
#
_cell.length_a   1.000
_cell.length_b   1.000
_cell.length_c   1.000
_cell.angle_alpha   90.00
_cell.angle_beta   90.00
_cell.angle_gamma   90.00
#
_symmetry.space_group_name_H-M   'P 1'
#
loop_
_entity.id
_entity.type
_entity.pdbx_description
1 polymer ?
#
loop_
_entity_poly.entity_id
_entity_poly.type
_entity_poly.pdbx_seq_one_letter_code
_entity_poly.pdbx_strand_id
1 'polypeptide(L)'
;MRPKKERKHGLTSGIPCRIHKCVKCCIETRMPLSSRDIERIVKLGFKLEDFTVEEEGEVRLRNVSGRCFFLTDDGCKIYPYRPEGCRLYPLIYDERSGEFLMDTICPYRHEFKVKEEDKAKLLKLLERLSKETKTRLKR
;
A
#
# COMPACT_ATOMS: atom_id res chain seq x y z
N MET A 1 0.89 29.83 -24.70
CA MET A 1 1.41 29.11 -23.53
C MET A 1 1.41 27.61 -23.82
N ARG A 2 2.58 26.95 -23.86
CA ARG A 2 2.62 25.48 -23.98
C ARG A 2 2.14 24.90 -22.63
N PRO A 3 1.18 23.96 -22.59
CA PRO A 3 0.78 23.34 -21.34
C PRO A 3 2.01 22.66 -20.75
N LYS A 4 2.34 22.96 -19.49
CA LYS A 4 3.39 22.26 -18.75
C LYS A 4 3.01 20.78 -18.77
N LYS A 5 3.73 19.94 -19.53
CA LYS A 5 3.53 18.49 -19.52
C LYS A 5 3.60 18.04 -18.07
N GLU A 6 2.46 17.66 -17.50
CA GLU A 6 2.39 17.03 -16.18
C GLU A 6 3.29 15.80 -16.23
N ARG A 7 4.40 15.86 -15.51
CA ARG A 7 5.35 14.74 -15.45
C ARG A 7 4.69 13.64 -14.63
N LYS A 8 4.25 12.57 -15.30
CA LYS A 8 3.71 11.41 -14.60
C LYS A 8 4.83 10.50 -14.10
N HIS A 9 4.66 9.95 -12.90
CA HIS A 9 5.64 9.14 -12.20
C HIS A 9 5.15 7.69 -12.04
N GLY A 10 6.06 6.70 -12.05
CA GLY A 10 5.67 5.31 -11.80
C GLY A 10 5.17 5.12 -10.36
N LEU A 11 4.21 4.22 -10.14
CA LEU A 11 3.60 3.96 -8.83
C LEU A 11 4.63 3.69 -7.73
N THR A 12 5.56 2.77 -8.02
CA THR A 12 6.57 2.31 -7.06
C THR A 12 7.57 3.40 -6.65
N SER A 13 7.71 4.46 -7.46
CA SER A 13 8.62 5.58 -7.16
C SER A 13 8.19 6.38 -5.93
N GLY A 14 6.88 6.49 -5.69
CA GLY A 14 6.35 7.33 -4.61
C GLY A 14 6.64 8.82 -4.76
N ILE A 15 7.16 9.27 -5.91
CA ILE A 15 7.58 10.65 -6.12
C ILE A 15 6.44 11.65 -5.84
N PRO A 16 5.20 11.47 -6.35
CA PRO A 16 4.10 12.38 -6.04
C PRO A 16 3.85 12.50 -4.53
N CYS A 17 3.86 11.38 -3.79
CA CYS A 17 3.66 11.42 -2.34
C CYS A 17 4.76 12.20 -1.61
N ARG A 18 6.02 12.11 -2.07
CA ARG A 18 7.16 12.79 -1.44
C ARG A 18 7.17 14.28 -1.75
N ILE A 19 6.91 14.67 -2.99
CA ILE A 19 6.81 16.08 -3.41
C ILE A 19 5.76 16.80 -2.58
N HIS A 20 4.59 16.17 -2.41
CA HIS A 20 3.46 16.75 -1.70
C HIS A 20 3.44 16.48 -0.19
N LYS A 21 4.46 15.81 0.36
CA LYS A 21 4.50 15.34 1.75
C LYS A 21 3.19 14.65 2.18
N CYS A 22 2.59 13.88 1.28
CA CYS A 22 1.26 13.33 1.44
C CYS A 22 1.29 12.08 2.32
N VAL A 23 0.41 12.05 3.33
CA VAL A 23 0.24 10.92 4.25
C VAL A 23 -1.21 10.40 4.30
N LYS A 24 -2.07 10.83 3.36
CA LYS A 24 -3.51 10.55 3.41
C LYS A 24 -3.85 9.05 3.50
N CYS A 25 -3.13 8.20 2.77
CA CYS A 25 -3.33 6.74 2.79
C CYS A 25 -2.80 6.06 4.07
N CYS A 26 -2.08 6.78 4.93
CA CYS A 26 -1.61 6.29 6.23
C CYS A 26 -2.61 6.55 7.35
N ILE A 27 -3.72 7.25 7.08
CA ILE A 27 -4.80 7.51 8.04
C ILE A 27 -5.85 6.42 7.88
N GLU A 28 -6.24 5.79 8.99
CA GLU A 28 -7.23 4.70 9.07
C GLU A 28 -7.00 3.59 8.05
N THR A 29 -5.72 3.29 7.79
CA THR A 29 -5.35 2.41 6.69
C THR A 29 -5.84 0.98 6.95
N ARG A 30 -6.38 0.33 5.92
CA ARG A 30 -6.71 -1.10 5.92
C ARG A 30 -5.69 -1.93 5.13
N MET A 31 -4.48 -1.42 4.94
CA MET A 31 -3.50 -2.04 4.06
C MET A 31 -3.16 -3.48 4.50
N PRO A 32 -3.50 -4.51 3.69
CA PRO A 32 -3.15 -5.88 4.00
C PRO A 32 -1.65 -6.11 3.80
N LEU A 33 -1.11 -7.04 4.58
CA LEU A 33 0.30 -7.41 4.58
C LEU A 33 0.46 -8.86 4.17
N SER A 34 1.32 -9.10 3.19
CA SER A 34 1.75 -10.46 2.88
C SER A 34 2.81 -10.93 3.88
N SER A 35 2.98 -12.24 3.99
CA SER A 35 4.09 -12.86 4.73
C SER A 35 5.46 -12.29 4.33
N ARG A 36 5.64 -11.95 3.05
CA ARG A 36 6.87 -11.31 2.53
C ARG A 36 7.06 -9.88 3.02
N ASP A 37 5.98 -9.11 3.12
CA ASP A 37 6.03 -7.76 3.68
C ASP A 37 6.42 -7.83 5.16
N ILE A 38 5.79 -8.73 5.90
CA ILE A 38 6.06 -8.98 7.31
C ILE A 38 7.52 -9.36 7.53
N GLU A 39 8.02 -10.38 6.80
CA GLU A 39 9.40 -10.85 6.93
C GLU A 39 10.40 -9.71 6.70
N ARG A 40 10.18 -8.90 5.65
CA ARG A 40 11.05 -7.76 5.34
C ARG A 40 11.01 -6.71 6.45
N ILE A 41 9.84 -6.41 7.01
CA ILE A 41 9.70 -5.40 8.06
C ILE A 41 10.32 -5.89 9.38
N VAL A 42 10.15 -7.16 9.73
CA VAL A 42 10.81 -7.76 10.91
C VAL A 42 12.33 -7.69 10.79
N LYS A 43 12.90 -7.90 9.59
CA LYS A 43 14.34 -7.73 9.34
C LYS A 43 14.84 -6.30 9.55
N LEU A 44 13.97 -5.29 9.61
CA LEU A 44 14.34 -3.92 9.98
C LEU A 44 14.39 -3.69 11.50
N GLY A 45 14.05 -4.70 12.30
CA GLY A 45 14.07 -4.65 13.76
C GLY A 45 12.71 -4.36 14.41
N PHE A 46 11.61 -4.36 13.66
CA PHE A 46 10.26 -4.19 14.22
C PHE A 46 9.69 -5.54 14.70
N LYS A 47 9.04 -5.56 15.87
CA LYS A 47 8.33 -6.76 16.35
C LYS A 47 7.00 -6.89 15.61
N LEU A 48 6.63 -8.11 15.26
CA LEU A 48 5.42 -8.42 14.50
C LEU A 48 4.15 -7.82 15.12
N GLU A 49 3.98 -8.03 16.42
CA GLU A 49 2.81 -7.56 17.20
C GLU A 49 2.65 -6.03 17.21
N ASP A 50 3.75 -5.27 17.10
CA ASP A 50 3.72 -3.82 17.15
C ASP A 50 3.06 -3.21 15.91
N PHE A 51 3.30 -3.79 14.73
CA PHE A 51 2.89 -3.18 13.45
C PHE A 51 1.79 -3.93 12.73
N THR A 52 1.38 -5.10 13.22
CA THR A 52 0.31 -5.90 12.59
C THR A 52 -0.88 -6.05 13.51
N VAL A 53 -2.04 -6.25 12.89
CA VAL A 53 -3.26 -6.79 13.50
C VAL A 53 -3.80 -7.87 12.56
N GLU A 54 -4.31 -8.95 13.12
CA GLU A 54 -4.97 -10.03 12.38
C GLU A 54 -6.45 -10.04 12.71
N GLU A 55 -7.29 -9.99 11.67
CA GLU A 55 -8.75 -10.03 11.77
C GLU A 55 -9.28 -10.94 10.66
N GLU A 56 -10.08 -11.94 11.01
CA GLU A 56 -10.66 -12.91 10.04
C GLU A 56 -9.61 -13.54 9.11
N GLY A 57 -8.42 -13.84 9.65
CA GLY A 57 -7.28 -14.40 8.93
C GLY A 57 -6.54 -13.42 8.00
N GLU A 58 -7.04 -12.21 7.82
CA GLU A 58 -6.32 -11.13 7.14
C GLU A 58 -5.35 -10.46 8.12
N VAL A 59 -4.07 -10.41 7.77
CA VAL A 59 -3.07 -9.61 8.50
C VAL A 59 -2.93 -8.26 7.82
N ARG A 60 -3.11 -7.18 8.56
CA ARG A 60 -3.05 -5.80 8.06
C ARG A 60 -2.16 -4.91 8.92
N LEU A 61 -1.77 -3.75 8.38
CA LEU A 61 -1.06 -2.73 9.14
C LEU A 61 -1.91 -2.27 10.35
N ARG A 62 -1.30 -2.26 11.53
CA ARG A 62 -1.91 -1.74 12.75
C ARG A 62 -2.05 -0.22 12.67
N ASN A 63 -3.18 0.29 13.14
CA ASN A 63 -3.35 1.71 13.42
C ASN A 63 -3.21 1.98 14.94
N VAL A 64 -2.57 3.10 15.29
CA VAL A 64 -2.49 3.67 16.63
C VAL A 64 -3.16 5.05 16.55
N SER A 65 -4.25 5.25 17.29
CA SER A 65 -5.04 6.49 17.25
C SER A 65 -5.43 6.91 15.83
N GLY A 66 -5.93 5.95 15.03
CA GLY A 66 -6.37 6.19 13.65
C GLY A 66 -5.23 6.44 12.64
N ARG A 67 -3.96 6.23 13.03
CA ARG A 67 -2.78 6.43 12.16
C ARG A 67 -2.01 5.14 12.03
N CYS A 68 -1.51 4.81 10.83
CA CYS A 68 -0.61 3.69 10.61
C CYS A 68 0.56 3.73 11.62
N PHE A 69 0.91 2.58 12.21
CA PHE A 69 2.01 2.46 13.18
C PHE A 69 3.35 3.05 12.69
N PHE A 70 3.58 3.08 11.37
CA PHE A 70 4.78 3.65 10.77
C PHE A 70 4.71 5.15 10.49
N LEU A 71 3.56 5.79 10.69
CA LEU A 71 3.39 7.22 10.44
C LEU A 71 3.96 8.05 11.60
N THR A 72 4.86 8.96 11.27
CA THR A 72 5.44 9.99 12.15
C THR A 72 5.06 11.38 11.63
N ASP A 73 5.51 12.43 12.32
CA ASP A 73 5.30 13.82 11.88
C ASP A 73 6.01 14.11 10.54
N ASP A 74 7.13 13.43 10.28
CA ASP A 74 7.89 13.52 9.02
C ASP A 74 7.38 12.56 7.94
N GLY A 75 6.28 11.84 8.19
CA GLY A 75 5.69 10.85 7.29
C GLY A 75 6.03 9.41 7.68
N CYS A 76 5.95 8.48 6.71
CA CYS A 76 6.16 7.06 6.99
C CYS A 76 7.64 6.75 7.26
N LYS A 77 7.97 6.29 8.47
CA LYS A 77 9.36 5.99 8.91
C LYS A 77 10.03 4.84 8.16
N ILE A 78 9.25 3.97 7.52
CA ILE A 78 9.75 2.89 6.66
C ILE A 78 9.52 3.16 5.17
N TYR A 79 9.40 4.42 4.73
CA TYR A 79 9.01 4.74 3.34
C TYR A 79 9.77 3.96 2.24
N PRO A 80 11.10 3.77 2.29
CA PRO A 80 11.80 2.93 1.30
C PRO A 80 11.38 1.44 1.33
N TYR A 81 11.02 0.95 2.53
CA TYR A 81 10.66 -0.43 2.81
C TYR A 81 9.14 -0.68 2.91
N ARG A 82 8.31 0.34 2.67
CA ARG A 82 6.84 0.32 2.72
C ARG A 82 6.24 -0.94 2.08
N PRO A 83 5.14 -1.54 2.55
CA PRO A 83 4.57 -2.78 1.98
C PRO A 83 4.32 -2.75 0.46
N GLU A 84 4.22 -3.92 -0.18
CA GLU A 84 3.90 -4.04 -1.62
C GLU A 84 2.63 -3.25 -1.98
N GLY A 85 1.55 -3.38 -1.20
CA GLY A 85 0.31 -2.63 -1.43
C GLY A 85 0.51 -1.11 -1.31
N CYS A 86 1.31 -0.63 -0.35
CA CYS A 86 1.67 0.79 -0.25
C CYS A 86 2.52 1.30 -1.43
N ARG A 87 3.27 0.42 -2.13
CA ARG A 87 4.04 0.81 -3.33
C ARG A 87 3.16 0.86 -4.58
N LEU A 88 2.13 0.04 -4.65
CA LEU A 88 1.20 -0.02 -5.77
C LEU A 88 0.09 1.03 -5.66
N TYR A 89 -0.21 1.49 -4.45
CA TYR A 89 -1.14 2.60 -4.22
C TYR A 89 -0.75 3.86 -5.02
N PRO A 90 -1.68 4.51 -5.74
CA PRO A 90 -3.15 4.39 -5.62
C PRO A 90 -3.84 3.43 -6.61
N LEU A 91 -3.12 2.53 -7.27
CA LEU A 91 -3.75 1.51 -8.11
C LEU A 91 -4.50 0.49 -7.23
N ILE A 92 -5.78 0.29 -7.50
CA ILE A 92 -6.63 -0.70 -6.86
C ILE A 92 -7.31 -1.58 -7.91
N TYR A 93 -7.81 -2.74 -7.48
CA TYR A 93 -8.59 -3.65 -8.30
C TYR A 93 -9.96 -3.82 -7.63
N ASP A 94 -11.02 -3.50 -8.36
CA ASP A 94 -12.38 -3.71 -7.88
C ASP A 94 -12.85 -5.10 -8.33
N GLU A 95 -12.95 -6.03 -7.38
CA GLU A 95 -13.36 -7.41 -7.65
C GLU A 95 -14.80 -7.51 -8.16
N ARG A 96 -15.66 -6.50 -7.90
CA ARG A 96 -17.05 -6.51 -8.36
C ARG A 96 -17.18 -6.21 -9.84
N SER A 97 -16.45 -5.20 -10.32
CA SER A 97 -16.43 -4.80 -11.73
C SER A 97 -15.37 -5.55 -12.54
N GLY A 98 -14.35 -6.10 -11.89
CA GLY A 98 -13.19 -6.70 -12.55
C GLY A 98 -12.23 -5.67 -13.15
N GLU A 99 -12.28 -4.42 -12.69
CA GLU A 99 -11.54 -3.31 -13.26
C GLU A 99 -10.41 -2.80 -12.37
N PHE A 100 -9.37 -2.27 -13.02
CA PHE A 100 -8.31 -1.52 -12.34
C PHE A 100 -8.68 -0.05 -12.25
N LEU A 101 -8.71 0.46 -11.04
CA LEU A 101 -9.10 1.84 -10.75
C LEU A 101 -7.99 2.58 -10.03
N MET A 102 -8.04 3.90 -10.07
CA MET A 102 -7.18 4.77 -9.26
C MET A 102 -7.98 5.28 -8.09
N ASP A 103 -7.58 4.91 -6.87
CA ASP A 103 -8.33 5.21 -5.64
C ASP A 103 -8.60 6.72 -5.48
N THR A 104 -9.87 7.05 -5.26
CA THR A 104 -10.34 8.42 -5.12
C THR A 104 -9.86 9.10 -3.84
N ILE A 105 -9.44 8.32 -2.83
CA ILE A 105 -8.82 8.82 -1.60
C ILE A 105 -7.48 9.51 -1.89
N CYS A 106 -6.76 9.09 -2.94
CA CYS A 106 -5.49 9.71 -3.31
C CYS A 106 -5.75 11.03 -4.07
N PRO A 107 -5.36 12.19 -3.49
CA PRO A 107 -5.56 13.49 -4.16
C PRO A 107 -4.64 13.67 -5.38
N TYR A 108 -3.51 12.96 -5.42
CA TYR A 108 -2.49 13.07 -6.47
C TYR A 108 -2.54 11.91 -7.47
N ARG A 109 -3.66 11.16 -7.54
CA ARG A 109 -3.80 9.98 -8.40
C ARG A 109 -3.48 10.23 -9.88
N HIS A 110 -3.73 11.44 -10.37
CA HIS A 110 -3.51 11.86 -11.76
C HIS A 110 -2.03 12.01 -12.13
N GLU A 111 -1.14 12.18 -11.13
CA GLU A 111 0.31 12.30 -11.31
C GLU A 111 1.01 10.94 -11.47
N PHE A 112 0.29 9.84 -11.30
CA PHE A 112 0.83 8.50 -11.47
C PHE A 112 0.63 7.97 -12.90
N LYS A 113 1.63 7.23 -13.39
CA LYS A 113 1.58 6.44 -14.62
C LYS A 113 1.54 4.97 -14.26
N VAL A 114 0.41 4.33 -14.54
CA VAL A 114 0.21 2.89 -14.38
C VAL A 114 0.72 2.17 -15.63
N LYS A 115 1.45 1.07 -15.43
CA LYS A 115 1.85 0.13 -16.50
C LYS A 115 1.12 -1.21 -16.32
N GLU A 116 1.06 -2.02 -17.38
CA GLU A 116 0.51 -3.38 -17.31
C GLU A 116 1.28 -4.26 -16.30
N GLU A 117 2.58 -4.04 -16.15
CA GLU A 117 3.39 -4.70 -15.12
C GLU A 117 2.90 -4.41 -13.69
N ASP A 118 2.37 -3.20 -13.44
CA ASP A 118 1.88 -2.81 -12.12
C ASP A 118 0.54 -3.50 -11.83
N LYS A 119 -0.32 -3.63 -12.85
CA LYS A 119 -1.57 -4.41 -12.77
C LYS A 119 -1.27 -5.89 -12.48
N ALA A 120 -0.32 -6.48 -13.18
CA ALA A 120 0.11 -7.85 -12.94
C ALA A 120 0.69 -8.04 -11.52
N LYS A 121 1.47 -7.08 -11.02
CA LYS A 121 1.97 -7.09 -9.64
C LYS A 121 0.82 -7.01 -8.63
N LEU A 122 -0.18 -6.18 -8.88
CA LEU A 122 -1.34 -6.06 -8.00
C LEU A 122 -2.13 -7.36 -7.95
N LEU A 123 -2.47 -7.98 -9.09
CA LEU A 123 -3.16 -9.27 -9.10
C LEU A 123 -2.38 -10.36 -8.36
N LYS A 124 -1.06 -10.43 -8.59
CA LYS A 124 -0.19 -11.38 -7.90
C LYS A 124 -0.11 -11.14 -6.39
N LEU A 125 -0.22 -9.88 -5.95
CA LEU A 125 -0.28 -9.53 -4.53
C LEU A 125 -1.62 -9.99 -3.94
N LEU A 126 -2.74 -9.66 -4.59
CA LEU A 126 -4.09 -10.04 -4.13
C LEU A 126 -4.26 -11.56 -4.05
N GLU A 127 -3.79 -12.29 -5.05
CA GLU A 127 -3.81 -13.75 -5.06
C GLU A 127 -3.03 -14.33 -3.86
N ARG A 128 -1.85 -13.77 -3.57
CA ARG A 128 -1.02 -14.19 -2.42
C ARG A 128 -1.74 -13.92 -1.10
N LEU A 129 -2.27 -12.72 -0.92
CA LEU A 129 -3.01 -12.33 0.27
C LEU A 129 -4.21 -13.27 0.48
N SER A 130 -5.01 -13.51 -0.56
CA SER A 130 -6.16 -14.43 -0.51
C SER A 130 -5.75 -15.85 -0.10
N LYS A 131 -4.66 -16.39 -0.66
CA LYS A 131 -4.12 -17.70 -0.28
C LYS A 131 -3.70 -17.74 1.18
N GLU A 132 -2.94 -16.74 1.62
CA GLU A 132 -2.48 -16.67 3.01
C GLU A 132 -3.65 -16.54 4.01
N THR A 133 -4.65 -15.71 3.71
CA THR A 133 -5.87 -15.57 4.53
C THR A 133 -6.61 -16.90 4.65
N LYS A 134 -6.84 -17.61 3.54
CA LYS A 134 -7.48 -18.94 3.54
C LYS A 134 -6.69 -19.97 4.34
N THR A 135 -5.36 -19.89 4.33
CA THR A 135 -4.52 -20.77 5.15
C THR A 135 -4.68 -20.47 6.64
N ARG A 136 -4.79 -19.19 7.05
CA ARG A 136 -4.97 -18.80 8.45
C ARG A 136 -6.38 -19.17 8.97
N LEU A 137 -7.41 -19.00 8.15
CA LEU A 137 -8.79 -19.38 8.50
C LEU A 137 -9.02 -20.88 8.70
N LYS A 138 -8.10 -21.73 8.19
CA LYS A 138 -8.16 -23.19 8.36
C LYS A 138 -7.42 -23.70 9.61
N ARG A 139 -6.75 -22.81 10.34
CA ARG A 139 -6.05 -23.13 11.59
C ARG A 139 -7.00 -23.01 12.76
#